data_AF-A0ABD0Q304-F1
#
_entry.id   AF-A0ABD0Q304-F1
#
_cell.length_a   1.000
_cell.length_b   1.000
_cell.length_c   1.000
_cell.angle_alpha   90.00
_cell.angle_beta   90.00
_cell.angle_gamma   90.00
#
_symmetry.space_group_name_H-M   'P 1'
#
loop_
_entity.id
_entity.type
_entity.pdbx_description
1 polymer ?
#
loop_
_entity_poly.entity_id
_entity_poly.type
_entity_poly.pdbx_seq_one_letter_code
_entity_poly.pdbx_strand_id
1 'polypeptide(L)'
;KAIVDGNLKLILGLVWTLILHYSISMPVWEDEDDDEAKKQTPKQRLLGWIQNKVPDLPITNFSQDWRNGRALGALVDSCAP
;
A
#
# COMPACT_ATOMS: atom_id res chain seq x y z
N LYS A 1 28.08 10.28 3.43
CA LYS A 1 28.65 8.96 3.07
C LYS A 1 27.83 7.76 3.56
N ALA A 2 26.66 7.95 4.20
CA ALA A 2 25.82 6.88 4.76
C ALA A 2 25.56 5.63 3.88
N ILE A 3 25.34 5.80 2.56
CA ILE A 3 25.12 4.68 1.64
C ILE A 3 26.42 3.93 1.36
N VAL A 4 27.50 4.66 1.07
CA VAL A 4 28.83 4.12 0.79
C VAL A 4 29.42 3.44 2.03
N ASP A 5 29.11 3.95 3.23
CA ASP A 5 29.55 3.40 4.51
C ASP A 5 28.67 2.22 4.99
N GLY A 6 27.71 1.76 4.19
CA GLY A 6 26.90 0.58 4.51
C GLY A 6 25.92 0.75 5.67
N ASN A 7 25.44 1.97 5.95
CA ASN A 7 24.46 2.19 7.01
C ASN A 7 23.09 1.62 6.62
N LEU A 8 22.83 0.38 7.05
CA LEU A 8 21.63 -0.37 6.70
C LEU A 8 20.34 0.37 7.04
N LYS A 9 20.28 1.06 8.19
CA LYS A 9 19.08 1.82 8.60
C LYS A 9 18.74 2.92 7.58
N LEU A 10 19.74 3.64 7.10
CA LEU A 10 19.54 4.72 6.12
C LEU A 10 19.29 4.18 4.71
N ILE A 11 19.91 3.05 4.35
CA ILE A 11 19.63 2.35 3.08
C ILE A 11 18.18 1.87 3.05
N LEU A 12 17.69 1.22 4.12
CA LEU A 12 16.29 0.79 4.21
C LEU A 12 15.33 1.97 4.19
N GLY A 13 15.67 3.08 4.85
CA GLY A 13 14.88 4.31 4.78
C GLY A 13 14.80 4.89 3.36
N LEU A 14 15.90 4.85 2.61
CA LEU A 14 15.94 5.27 1.20
C LEU A 14 15.06 4.38 0.34
N VAL A 15 15.22 3.05 0.43
CA VAL A 15 14.40 2.10 -0.32
C VAL A 15 12.92 2.25 0.01
N TRP A 16 12.58 2.41 1.29
CA TRP A 16 11.21 2.67 1.72
C TRP A 16 10.63 3.96 1.11
N THR A 17 11.43 5.03 1.06
CA THR A 17 11.03 6.30 0.44
C THR A 17 10.73 6.11 -1.05
N LEU A 18 11.56 5.33 -1.75
CA LEU A 18 11.37 5.04 -3.17
C LEU A 18 10.10 4.20 -3.41
N ILE A 19 9.87 3.16 -2.60
CA ILE A 19 8.64 2.34 -2.68
C ILE A 19 7.41 3.22 -2.45
N LEU A 20 7.41 4.02 -1.37
CA LEU A 20 6.28 4.88 -1.04
C LEU A 20 5.98 5.86 -2.16
N HIS A 21 7.00 6.51 -2.73
CA HIS A 21 6.83 7.51 -3.75
C HIS A 21 6.41 6.91 -5.10
N TYR A 22 7.16 5.95 -5.62
CA TYR A 22 6.98 5.45 -6.98
C TYR A 22 5.94 4.34 -7.11
N SER A 23 5.71 3.55 -6.07
CA SER A 23 4.77 2.42 -6.14
C SER A 23 3.40 2.74 -5.54
N ILE A 24 3.30 3.71 -4.62
CA ILE A 24 2.05 4.02 -3.92
C ILE A 24 1.56 5.44 -4.23
N SER A 25 2.40 6.46 -4.14
CA SER A 25 1.96 7.85 -4.29
C SER A 25 1.79 8.31 -5.74
N MET A 26 2.74 8.00 -6.61
CA MET A 26 2.78 8.52 -7.99
C MET A 26 1.85 7.80 -9.00
N PRO A 27 1.60 6.48 -8.91
CA PRO A 27 0.78 5.81 -9.93
C PRO A 27 -0.66 6.31 -9.93
N VAL A 28 -1.25 6.40 -11.12
CA VAL A 28 -2.70 6.60 -11.31
C VAL A 28 -3.38 5.23 -11.18
N TRP A 29 -4.40 5.13 -10.34
CA TRP A 29 -5.15 3.88 -10.12
C TRP A 29 -6.49 3.99 -10.84
N GLU A 30 -6.91 2.90 -11.48
CA GLU A 30 -8.07 2.89 -12.39
C GLU A 30 -9.41 3.19 -11.68
N ASP A 31 -9.50 2.86 -10.38
CA ASP A 31 -10.72 2.95 -9.57
C ASP A 31 -10.71 4.15 -8.59
N GLU A 32 -9.87 5.17 -8.82
CA GLU A 32 -9.72 6.32 -7.90
C GLU A 32 -10.05 7.68 -8.53
N ASP A 33 -10.81 8.50 -7.79
CA ASP A 33 -10.99 9.91 -8.09
C ASP A 33 -9.71 10.71 -7.75
N ASP A 34 -9.17 11.39 -8.75
CA ASP A 34 -7.87 12.06 -8.70
C ASP A 34 -7.80 13.20 -7.66
N ASP A 35 -8.95 13.81 -7.33
CA ASP A 35 -9.08 14.85 -6.31
C ASP A 35 -9.16 14.30 -4.88
N GLU A 36 -9.59 13.05 -4.72
CA GLU A 36 -9.65 12.37 -3.42
C GLU A 36 -8.30 11.72 -3.08
N ALA A 37 -7.63 11.13 -4.08
CA ALA A 37 -6.27 10.60 -3.95
C ALA A 37 -5.26 11.65 -3.47
N LYS A 38 -5.38 12.91 -3.93
CA LYS A 38 -4.49 14.03 -3.53
C LYS A 38 -4.63 14.46 -2.07
N LYS A 39 -5.73 14.12 -1.39
CA LYS A 39 -6.00 14.51 0.01
C LYS A 39 -5.58 13.44 1.03
N GLN A 40 -5.32 12.22 0.57
CA GLN A 40 -5.03 11.09 1.42
C GLN A 40 -3.52 10.84 1.54
N THR A 41 -3.08 10.33 2.69
CA THR A 41 -1.72 9.79 2.80
C THR A 41 -1.59 8.53 1.93
N PRO A 42 -0.38 8.16 1.45
CA PRO A 42 -0.22 6.96 0.62
C PRO A 42 -0.70 5.69 1.32
N LYS A 43 -0.60 5.65 2.66
CA LYS A 43 -1.13 4.57 3.49
C LYS A 43 -2.66 4.49 3.43
N GLN A 44 -3.34 5.63 3.59
CA GLN A 44 -4.81 5.71 3.54
C GLN A 44 -5.33 5.38 2.15
N ARG A 45 -4.66 5.90 1.12
CA ARG A 45 -4.94 5.59 -0.29
C ARG A 45 -4.94 4.08 -0.54
N LEU A 46 -3.85 3.40 -0.18
CA LEU A 46 -3.75 1.95 -0.34
C LEU A 46 -4.78 1.18 0.49
N LEU A 47 -5.09 1.61 1.72
CA LEU A 47 -6.15 1.00 2.52
C LEU A 47 -7.53 1.16 1.86
N GLY A 48 -7.84 2.34 1.33
CA GLY A 48 -9.09 2.63 0.64
C GLY A 48 -9.28 1.75 -0.59
N TRP A 49 -8.27 1.64 -1.44
CA TRP A 49 -8.33 0.78 -2.62
C TRP A 49 -8.53 -0.70 -2.27
N ILE A 50 -7.81 -1.21 -1.27
CA ILE A 50 -8.01 -2.60 -0.83
C ILE A 50 -9.43 -2.77 -0.27
N GLN A 51 -9.90 -1.84 0.56
CA GLN A 51 -11.24 -1.90 1.13
C GLN A 51 -12.33 -1.89 0.05
N ASN A 52 -12.13 -1.15 -1.04
CA ASN A 52 -13.02 -1.15 -2.21
C ASN A 52 -13.03 -2.49 -2.95
N LYS A 53 -11.89 -3.18 -3.03
CA LYS A 53 -11.80 -4.52 -3.65
C LYS A 53 -12.41 -5.62 -2.77
N VAL A 54 -12.31 -5.51 -1.45
CA VAL A 54 -12.86 -6.50 -0.51
C VAL A 54 -13.80 -5.82 0.51
N PRO A 55 -15.00 -5.39 0.10
CA PRO A 55 -15.92 -4.64 0.95
C PRO A 55 -16.44 -5.45 2.15
N ASP A 56 -16.47 -6.78 2.04
CA ASP A 56 -16.99 -7.68 3.09
C ASP A 56 -16.01 -7.90 4.26
N LEU A 57 -14.75 -7.49 4.11
CA LEU A 57 -13.72 -7.61 5.15
C LEU A 57 -13.26 -6.21 5.58
N PRO A 58 -13.31 -5.88 6.88
CA PRO A 58 -12.79 -4.61 7.37
C PRO A 58 -11.27 -4.61 7.35
N ILE A 59 -10.66 -3.91 6.39
CA ILE A 59 -9.21 -3.78 6.26
C ILE A 59 -8.78 -2.40 6.77
N THR A 60 -8.14 -2.38 7.93
CA THR A 60 -7.75 -1.15 8.65
C THR A 60 -6.24 -1.02 8.82
N ASN A 61 -5.48 -2.10 8.60
CA ASN A 61 -4.04 -2.12 8.76
C ASN A 61 -3.33 -3.06 7.76
N PHE A 62 -1.99 -3.02 7.76
CA PHE A 62 -1.11 -3.86 6.94
C PHE A 62 -0.39 -4.94 7.78
N SER A 63 -0.97 -5.37 8.90
CA SER A 63 -0.35 -6.35 9.80
C SER A 63 -1.33 -7.43 10.28
N GLN A 64 -2.16 -7.14 11.28
CA GLN A 64 -3.03 -8.12 11.92
C GLN A 64 -4.13 -8.64 10.98
N ASP A 65 -4.68 -7.77 10.13
CA ASP A 65 -5.81 -8.11 9.24
C ASP A 65 -5.41 -9.18 8.20
N TRP A 66 -4.12 -9.29 7.90
CA TRP A 66 -3.55 -10.20 6.91
C TRP A 66 -3.03 -11.51 7.50
N ARG A 67 -2.97 -11.61 8.84
CA ARG A 67 -2.27 -12.70 9.55
C ARG A 67 -2.86 -14.09 9.31
N ASN A 68 -4.18 -14.18 9.11
CA ASN A 68 -4.86 -15.46 8.88
C ASN A 68 -4.95 -15.84 7.39
N GLY A 69 -4.42 -15.02 6.48
CA GLY A 69 -4.42 -15.24 5.04
C GLY A 69 -5.77 -15.06 4.34
N ARG A 70 -6.89 -14.85 5.07
CA ARG A 70 -8.22 -14.70 4.45
C ARG A 70 -8.33 -13.42 3.62
N ALA A 71 -7.79 -12.31 4.11
CA ALA A 71 -7.74 -11.05 3.39
C ALA A 71 -6.93 -11.15 2.08
N LEU A 72 -5.83 -11.93 2.08
CA LEU A 72 -5.05 -12.21 0.86
C LEU A 72 -5.89 -13.00 -0.15
N GLY A 73 -6.55 -14.07 0.30
CA GLY A 73 -7.40 -14.89 -0.56
C GLY A 73 -8.54 -14.10 -1.18
N ALA A 74 -9.26 -13.31 -0.37
CA ALA A 74 -10.36 -12.47 -0.84
C ALA A 74 -9.90 -11.40 -1.83
N LEU A 75 -8.72 -10.79 -1.62
CA LEU A 75 -8.18 -9.80 -2.55
C LEU A 75 -7.81 -10.44 -3.90
N VAL A 76 -7.21 -11.64 -3.89
CA VAL A 76 -6.87 -12.36 -5.13
C VAL A 76 -8.13 -12.73 -5.91
N ASP A 77 -9.14 -13.28 -5.23
CA ASP A 77 -10.44 -13.65 -5.81
C ASP A 77 -11.16 -12.43 -6.40
N SER A 78 -11.11 -11.28 -5.71
CA SER A 78 -11.67 -10.01 -6.21
C SER A 78 -10.96 -9.47 -7.47
N CYS A 79 -9.63 -9.66 -7.58
CA CYS A 79 -8.86 -9.22 -8.74
C CYS A 79 -9.07 -10.11 -9.98
N ALA A 80 -9.29 -11.41 -9.79
CA ALA A 80 -9.49 -12.38 -10.85
C ALA A 80 -10.30 -13.59 -10.33
N PRO A 81 -11.64 -13.54 -10.42
CA PRO A 81 -12.51 -14.60 -9.91
C PRO A 81 -12.44 -15.90 -10.74
#